data_AF-A0A6M2C6R0-F1
#
_entry.id   AF-A0A6M2C6R0-F1
#
_cell.length_a   1.000
_cell.length_b   1.000
_cell.length_c   1.000
_cell.angle_alpha   90.00
_cell.angle_beta   90.00
_cell.angle_gamma   90.00
#
_symmetry.space_group_name_H-M   'P 1'
#
loop_
_entity.id
_entity.type
_entity.pdbx_description
1 polymer ?
#
loop_
_entity_poly.entity_id
_entity_poly.type
_entity_poly.pdbx_seq_one_letter_code
_entity_poly.pdbx_strand_id
1 'polypeptide(L)'
;MPLINPNDIHSAADTWSGFIYQGKVALYHVLTLILHEANVNELELQLDSLEDFAIVRNDGTNIEPVSLHQVKAMKSHLYSSYQEAFVKLEKRKLEFPCERDAFFHLAINNERTKVAIEAAHPTLVIYEYDGDPFCRIEELRNKLDSKVEACLLKFGLIAESANADYVSRISEVLEEIITSQIIAVHAANHIKNGLTISEGAYYFTIPLNNFIAELTVDVNTRLFDKNYYRRILRNDLNLYFQEYCMDIESEVDDVVKTKLANYLIYFNSLDDSEFEMFLQNIMPHKIVKFSKLQEYKDNTLQIDEFKNALIFTLREIRDSDKDLINKLGWICPNNKRYFPSTINISNTAASKKRISEQIIGVALDKLIDTPYNSDYIITEGCQVDSLEDEAVNIFNVGDENYNNITKWRKISLINLEQAKINLNGINN
;
A
#
# COMPACT_ATOMS: atom_id res chain seq x y z
N MET A 1 29.42 -1.60 -22.17
CA MET A 1 28.15 -1.22 -22.83
C MET A 1 28.04 0.30 -22.88
N PRO A 2 27.26 0.92 -23.77
CA PRO A 2 26.96 2.36 -23.65
C PRO A 2 26.29 2.65 -22.30
N LEU A 3 26.58 3.81 -21.70
CA LEU A 3 25.96 4.24 -20.44
C LEU A 3 24.45 4.40 -20.63
N ILE A 4 23.66 3.75 -19.76
CA ILE A 4 22.20 3.85 -19.73
C ILE A 4 21.83 5.17 -19.05
N ASN A 5 21.01 5.99 -19.70
CA ASN A 5 20.42 7.18 -19.11
C ASN A 5 19.10 6.81 -18.41
N PRO A 6 18.98 6.95 -17.07
CA PRO A 6 17.79 6.56 -16.33
C PRO A 6 16.50 7.24 -16.81
N ASN A 7 16.59 8.48 -17.28
CA ASN A 7 15.43 9.25 -17.71
C ASN A 7 14.86 8.77 -19.06
N ASP A 8 15.61 7.96 -19.81
CA ASP A 8 15.12 7.31 -21.03
C ASP A 8 14.31 6.03 -20.71
N ILE A 9 14.27 5.64 -19.42
CA ILE A 9 13.49 4.52 -18.89
C ILE A 9 12.24 5.07 -18.21
N HIS A 10 11.07 4.72 -18.75
CA HIS A 10 9.80 4.97 -18.07
C HIS A 10 9.68 4.07 -16.83
N SER A 11 9.69 4.67 -15.64
CA SER A 11 9.36 3.99 -14.38
C SER A 11 7.86 4.09 -14.14
N ALA A 12 7.25 2.97 -13.76
CA ALA A 12 5.85 2.92 -13.34
C ALA A 12 5.68 3.11 -11.83
N ALA A 13 6.76 3.40 -11.09
CA ALA A 13 6.72 3.59 -9.63
C ALA A 13 5.74 4.70 -9.21
N ASP A 14 5.40 5.63 -10.11
CA ASP A 14 4.41 6.68 -9.92
C ASP A 14 2.95 6.30 -10.27
N THR A 15 2.73 5.10 -10.83
CA THR A 15 1.42 4.65 -11.31
C THR A 15 0.89 3.40 -10.60
N TRP A 16 -0.44 3.24 -10.65
CA TRP A 16 -1.23 2.40 -9.76
C TRP A 16 -1.05 0.89 -9.92
N SER A 17 -0.96 0.21 -8.77
CA SER A 17 -1.41 -1.18 -8.51
C SER A 17 -0.60 -2.39 -9.01
N GLY A 18 0.57 -2.19 -9.62
CA GLY A 18 1.51 -3.29 -9.92
C GLY A 18 2.34 -3.73 -8.70
N PHE A 19 2.57 -2.81 -7.75
CA PHE A 19 3.68 -2.91 -6.82
C PHE A 19 3.64 -4.11 -5.86
N ILE A 20 2.52 -4.39 -5.20
CA ILE A 20 2.51 -5.48 -4.21
C ILE A 20 2.67 -6.86 -4.85
N TYR A 21 1.99 -7.11 -5.97
CA TYR A 21 2.16 -8.39 -6.66
C TYR A 21 3.56 -8.49 -7.27
N GLN A 22 4.05 -7.45 -7.97
CA GLN A 22 5.39 -7.48 -8.55
C GLN A 22 6.49 -7.54 -7.48
N GLY A 23 6.33 -6.85 -6.35
CA GLY A 23 7.23 -6.88 -5.20
C GLY A 23 7.25 -8.25 -4.52
N LYS A 24 6.09 -8.88 -4.33
CA LYS A 24 6.01 -10.26 -3.81
C LYS A 24 6.60 -11.29 -4.79
N VAL A 25 6.39 -11.11 -6.09
CA VAL A 25 7.03 -11.94 -7.12
C VAL A 25 8.54 -11.73 -7.14
N ALA A 26 9.01 -10.49 -6.99
CA ALA A 26 10.42 -10.15 -6.87
C ALA A 26 11.04 -10.81 -5.62
N LEU A 27 10.35 -10.73 -4.47
CA LEU A 27 10.78 -11.41 -3.24
C LEU A 27 10.89 -12.92 -3.45
N TYR A 28 9.88 -13.53 -4.08
CA TYR A 28 9.88 -14.95 -4.38
C TYR A 28 11.09 -15.33 -5.24
N HIS A 29 11.41 -14.53 -6.25
CA HIS A 29 12.58 -14.76 -7.11
C HIS A 29 13.90 -14.57 -6.33
N VAL A 30 14.02 -13.52 -5.52
CA VAL A 30 15.18 -13.29 -4.65
C VAL A 30 15.41 -14.48 -3.71
N LEU A 31 14.37 -14.98 -3.05
CA LEU A 31 14.47 -16.17 -2.20
C LEU A 31 14.85 -17.42 -3.01
N THR A 32 14.35 -17.54 -4.24
CA THR A 32 14.74 -18.62 -5.15
C THR A 32 16.24 -18.56 -5.48
N LEU A 33 16.80 -17.37 -5.74
CA LEU A 33 18.23 -17.19 -5.95
C LEU A 33 19.02 -17.51 -4.68
N ILE A 34 18.61 -16.97 -3.52
CA ILE A 34 19.26 -17.26 -2.24
C ILE A 34 19.26 -18.76 -1.94
N LEU A 35 18.21 -19.49 -2.30
CA LEU A 35 18.12 -20.93 -2.05
C LEU A 35 19.05 -21.74 -2.97
N HIS A 36 19.12 -21.42 -4.27
CA HIS A 36 19.77 -22.28 -5.27
C HIS A 36 21.17 -21.84 -5.67
N GLU A 37 21.49 -20.55 -5.54
CA GLU A 37 22.82 -20.03 -5.87
C GLU A 37 23.81 -20.32 -4.74
N ALA A 38 25.07 -20.56 -5.12
CA ALA A 38 26.15 -20.71 -4.17
C ALA A 38 26.54 -19.37 -3.51
N ASN A 39 26.38 -18.27 -4.25
CA ASN A 39 26.72 -16.92 -3.80
C ASN A 39 25.85 -15.88 -4.54
N VAL A 40 25.30 -14.92 -3.79
CA VAL A 40 24.49 -13.81 -4.32
C VAL A 40 25.06 -12.43 -3.96
N ASN A 41 26.29 -12.36 -3.42
CA ASN A 41 26.86 -11.14 -2.84
C ASN A 41 26.92 -9.93 -3.77
N GLU A 42 27.05 -10.18 -5.07
CA GLU A 42 27.17 -9.14 -6.11
C GLU A 42 25.83 -8.85 -6.79
N LEU A 43 24.77 -9.57 -6.41
CA LEU A 43 23.46 -9.41 -7.00
C LEU A 43 22.65 -8.41 -6.18
N GLU A 44 21.95 -7.54 -6.88
CA GLU A 44 21.04 -6.57 -6.30
C GLU A 44 19.68 -6.63 -7.02
N LEU A 45 18.61 -6.34 -6.28
CA LEU A 45 17.26 -6.21 -6.81
C LEU A 45 17.02 -4.75 -7.20
N GLN A 46 16.59 -4.53 -8.45
CA GLN A 46 16.13 -3.24 -8.94
C GLN A 46 14.63 -3.31 -9.21
N LEU A 47 13.87 -2.32 -8.74
CA LEU A 47 12.41 -2.27 -8.87
C LEU A 47 12.00 -1.16 -9.84
N ASP A 48 10.97 -1.41 -10.65
CA ASP A 48 10.27 -0.42 -11.47
C ASP A 48 11.19 0.43 -12.37
N SER A 49 12.18 -0.19 -13.01
CA SER A 49 13.17 0.48 -13.86
C SER A 49 13.40 -0.28 -15.17
N LEU A 50 14.42 -1.14 -15.26
CA LEU A 50 14.73 -1.87 -16.49
C LEU A 50 13.56 -2.72 -16.99
N GLU A 51 12.81 -3.31 -16.07
CA GLU A 51 11.46 -3.85 -16.21
C GLU A 51 10.72 -3.69 -14.86
N ASP A 52 9.56 -4.34 -14.67
CA ASP A 52 8.82 -4.32 -13.40
C ASP A 52 9.72 -4.68 -12.21
N PHE A 53 10.63 -5.66 -12.40
CA PHE A 53 11.86 -5.75 -11.62
C PHE A 53 13.00 -6.37 -12.44
N ALA A 54 14.22 -6.20 -11.96
CA ALA A 54 15.42 -6.82 -12.52
C ALA A 54 16.36 -7.27 -11.42
N ILE A 55 17.14 -8.31 -11.69
CA ILE A 55 18.34 -8.61 -10.92
C ILE A 55 19.50 -7.98 -11.67
N VAL A 56 20.35 -7.26 -10.95
CA VAL A 56 21.46 -6.50 -11.53
C VAL A 56 22.74 -6.75 -10.75
N ARG A 57 23.89 -6.44 -11.35
CA ARG A 57 25.13 -6.18 -10.63
C ARG A 57 25.36 -4.68 -10.62
N ASN A 58 25.66 -4.14 -9.44
CA ASN A 58 25.96 -2.73 -9.28
C ASN A 58 27.37 -2.59 -8.68
N ASP A 59 28.30 -2.04 -9.44
CA ASP A 59 29.67 -1.76 -8.96
C ASP A 59 29.84 -0.34 -8.40
N GLY A 60 28.72 0.39 -8.25
CA GLY A 60 28.67 1.80 -7.84
C GLY A 60 28.86 2.80 -8.98
N THR A 61 29.24 2.33 -10.18
CA THR A 61 29.41 3.15 -11.38
C THR A 61 28.56 2.70 -12.55
N ASN A 62 28.33 1.39 -12.69
CA ASN A 62 27.52 0.77 -13.70
C ASN A 62 26.52 -0.20 -13.08
N ILE A 63 25.33 -0.24 -13.66
CA ILE A 63 24.29 -1.24 -13.35
C ILE A 63 24.18 -2.15 -14.55
N GLU A 64 24.57 -3.41 -14.37
CA GLU A 64 24.55 -4.43 -15.42
C GLU A 64 23.36 -5.39 -15.19
N PRO A 65 22.44 -5.54 -16.17
CA PRO A 65 21.32 -6.46 -16.05
C PRO A 65 21.79 -7.93 -15.98
N VAL A 66 21.36 -8.65 -14.94
CA VAL A 66 21.55 -10.11 -14.82
C VAL A 66 20.32 -10.84 -15.33
N SER A 67 19.12 -10.41 -14.95
CA SER A 67 17.85 -10.91 -15.49
C SER A 67 16.79 -9.81 -15.47
N LEU A 68 15.87 -9.86 -16.43
CA LEU A 68 14.75 -8.93 -16.56
C LEU A 68 13.44 -9.66 -16.26
N HIS A 69 12.50 -9.01 -15.57
CA HIS A 69 11.26 -9.67 -15.16
C HIS A 69 10.04 -8.77 -15.42
N GLN A 70 9.18 -9.19 -16.35
CA GLN A 70 7.88 -8.57 -16.61
C GLN A 70 6.79 -9.37 -15.89
N VAL A 71 6.03 -8.69 -15.04
CA VAL A 71 4.96 -9.24 -14.21
C VAL A 71 3.60 -8.78 -14.74
N LYS A 72 2.66 -9.72 -14.91
CA LYS A 72 1.28 -9.40 -15.28
C LYS A 72 0.27 -10.06 -14.36
N ALA A 73 -0.33 -9.23 -13.51
CA ALA A 73 -1.41 -9.56 -12.57
C ALA A 73 -2.82 -9.47 -13.20
N MET A 74 -2.97 -9.87 -14.47
CA MET A 74 -4.26 -9.79 -15.17
C MET A 74 -5.15 -11.00 -14.87
N LYS A 75 -6.47 -10.79 -14.81
CA LYS A 75 -7.50 -11.85 -14.69
C LYS A 75 -7.86 -12.52 -16.04
N SER A 76 -7.33 -12.04 -17.15
CA SER A 76 -7.62 -12.58 -18.49
C SER A 76 -6.76 -13.81 -18.80
N HIS A 77 -7.36 -14.92 -19.21
CA HIS A 77 -6.62 -16.10 -19.66
C HIS A 77 -6.23 -16.04 -21.16
N LEU A 78 -6.69 -15.02 -21.89
CA LEU A 78 -6.51 -14.92 -23.34
C LEU A 78 -5.09 -14.49 -23.70
N TYR A 79 -4.46 -15.16 -24.66
CA TYR A 79 -3.11 -14.84 -25.12
C TYR A 79 -3.01 -13.42 -25.69
N SER A 80 -4.04 -12.97 -26.41
CA SER A 80 -4.08 -11.63 -27.01
C SER A 80 -3.98 -10.50 -25.98
N SER A 81 -4.44 -10.74 -24.73
CA SER A 81 -4.32 -9.76 -23.64
C SER A 81 -2.88 -9.51 -23.19
N TYR A 82 -1.94 -10.41 -23.51
CA TYR A 82 -0.54 -10.32 -23.10
C TYR A 82 0.41 -9.96 -24.25
N GLN A 83 -0.08 -9.94 -25.50
CA GLN A 83 0.77 -9.85 -26.68
C GLN A 83 1.65 -8.59 -26.69
N GLU A 84 1.10 -7.44 -26.29
CA GLU A 84 1.86 -6.21 -26.17
C GLU A 84 2.97 -6.31 -25.11
N ALA A 85 2.66 -6.91 -23.96
CA ALA A 85 3.62 -7.10 -22.88
C ALA A 85 4.73 -8.09 -23.27
N PHE A 86 4.42 -9.14 -24.03
CA PHE A 86 5.45 -10.04 -24.58
C PHE A 86 6.41 -9.27 -25.48
N VAL A 87 5.88 -8.56 -26.49
CA VAL A 87 6.70 -7.77 -27.43
C VAL A 87 7.53 -6.72 -26.70
N LYS A 88 6.98 -6.08 -25.67
CA LYS A 88 7.70 -5.13 -24.81
C LYS A 88 8.91 -5.78 -24.16
N LEU A 89 8.74 -6.94 -23.51
CA LEU A 89 9.83 -7.66 -22.85
C LEU A 89 10.91 -8.11 -23.84
N GLU A 90 10.51 -8.61 -25.01
CA GLU A 90 11.46 -9.00 -26.07
C GLU A 90 12.31 -7.81 -26.53
N LYS A 91 11.67 -6.65 -26.73
CA LYS A 91 12.37 -5.40 -27.06
C LYS A 91 13.32 -4.98 -25.94
N ARG A 92 12.89 -5.07 -24.68
CA ARG A 92 13.71 -4.73 -23.52
C ARG A 92 14.93 -5.63 -23.37
N LYS A 93 14.82 -6.94 -23.63
CA LYS A 93 15.98 -7.85 -23.67
C LYS A 93 17.00 -7.44 -24.74
N LEU A 94 16.55 -6.90 -25.88
CA LEU A 94 17.44 -6.41 -26.94
C LEU A 94 18.11 -5.08 -26.57
N GLU A 95 17.36 -4.16 -25.96
CA GLU A 95 17.87 -2.85 -25.51
C GLU A 95 18.82 -2.96 -24.33
N PHE A 96 18.53 -3.88 -23.41
CA PHE A 96 19.28 -4.15 -22.19
C PHE A 96 19.65 -5.63 -22.11
N PRO A 97 20.68 -6.07 -22.87
CA PRO A 97 21.12 -7.46 -22.84
C PRO A 97 21.49 -7.88 -21.42
N CYS A 98 20.89 -8.98 -20.96
CA CYS A 98 21.13 -9.54 -19.63
C CYS A 98 21.96 -10.83 -19.70
N GLU A 99 22.68 -11.14 -18.63
CA GLU A 99 23.51 -12.36 -18.51
C GLU A 99 22.66 -13.64 -18.64
N ARG A 100 21.48 -13.63 -18.04
CA ARG A 100 20.53 -14.75 -18.00
C ARG A 100 19.37 -14.48 -18.98
N ASP A 101 18.14 -14.74 -18.54
CA ASP A 101 16.95 -14.59 -19.37
C ASP A 101 16.08 -13.40 -18.98
N ALA A 102 15.15 -13.11 -19.88
CA ALA A 102 14.04 -12.21 -19.65
C ALA A 102 12.80 -13.04 -19.34
N PHE A 103 12.31 -12.94 -18.11
CA PHE A 103 11.24 -13.77 -17.59
C PHE A 103 9.90 -13.05 -17.63
N PHE A 104 8.87 -13.78 -18.02
CA PHE A 104 7.49 -13.31 -17.99
C PHE A 104 6.70 -14.07 -16.92
N HIS A 105 6.10 -13.32 -16.00
CA HIS A 105 5.36 -13.87 -14.87
C HIS A 105 3.85 -13.73 -15.08
N LEU A 106 3.15 -14.86 -15.05
CA LEU A 106 1.70 -14.95 -15.19
C LEU A 106 1.03 -15.15 -13.82
N ALA A 107 -0.01 -14.36 -13.52
CA ALA A 107 -0.82 -14.56 -12.32
C ALA A 107 -1.86 -15.67 -12.46
N ILE A 108 -2.24 -16.03 -13.69
CA ILE A 108 -3.18 -17.12 -13.95
C ILE A 108 -2.72 -17.90 -15.18
N ASN A 109 -3.27 -19.11 -15.35
CA ASN A 109 -2.98 -19.90 -16.53
C ASN A 109 -3.46 -19.21 -17.81
N ASN A 110 -2.64 -19.27 -18.86
CA ASN A 110 -2.98 -18.77 -20.19
C ASN A 110 -3.65 -19.86 -21.03
N GLU A 111 -4.44 -19.46 -22.03
CA GLU A 111 -5.03 -20.38 -23.01
C GLU A 111 -3.99 -21.09 -23.87
N ARG A 112 -2.80 -20.47 -24.04
CA ARG A 112 -1.63 -21.11 -24.66
C ARG A 112 -0.73 -21.71 -23.58
N THR A 113 -0.17 -22.88 -23.89
CA THR A 113 0.81 -23.52 -23.03
C THR A 113 2.12 -22.72 -23.01
N LYS A 114 2.93 -22.88 -21.95
CA LYS A 114 4.30 -22.34 -21.86
C LYS A 114 5.08 -22.57 -23.15
N VAL A 115 5.14 -23.83 -23.61
CA VAL A 115 5.87 -24.22 -24.83
C VAL A 115 5.36 -23.47 -26.06
N ALA A 116 4.04 -23.27 -26.20
CA ALA A 116 3.48 -22.53 -27.33
C ALA A 116 3.78 -21.03 -27.26
N ILE A 117 3.81 -20.45 -26.06
CA ILE A 117 4.16 -19.03 -25.87
C ILE A 117 5.64 -18.80 -26.15
N GLU A 118 6.54 -19.62 -25.59
CA GLU A 118 8.00 -19.52 -25.80
C GLU A 118 8.38 -19.83 -27.25
N ALA A 119 7.65 -20.70 -27.95
CA ALA A 119 7.83 -20.90 -29.39
C ALA A 119 7.44 -19.67 -30.22
N ALA A 120 6.45 -18.89 -29.76
CA ALA A 120 6.03 -17.65 -30.42
C ALA A 120 6.92 -16.45 -30.05
N HIS A 121 7.52 -16.47 -28.86
CA HIS A 121 8.40 -15.43 -28.31
C HIS A 121 9.72 -16.05 -27.83
N PRO A 122 10.63 -16.43 -28.75
CA PRO A 122 11.80 -17.24 -28.42
C PRO A 122 12.85 -16.50 -27.57
N THR A 123 12.68 -15.20 -27.35
CA THR A 123 13.60 -14.40 -26.54
C THR A 123 13.18 -14.28 -25.08
N LEU A 124 11.95 -14.65 -24.72
CA LEU A 124 11.47 -14.66 -23.34
C LEU A 124 11.29 -16.08 -22.80
N VAL A 125 11.26 -16.18 -21.47
CA VAL A 125 11.02 -17.43 -20.74
C VAL A 125 9.80 -17.24 -19.84
N ILE A 126 8.84 -18.17 -19.86
CA ILE A 126 7.74 -18.17 -18.88
C ILE A 126 8.29 -18.67 -17.55
N TYR A 127 8.13 -17.83 -16.52
CA TYR A 127 8.65 -18.13 -15.19
C TYR A 127 7.86 -19.27 -14.53
N GLU A 128 8.58 -20.17 -13.85
CA GLU A 128 7.98 -21.31 -13.16
C GLU A 128 8.05 -21.16 -11.63
N TYR A 129 6.92 -21.45 -10.98
CA TYR A 129 6.73 -21.40 -9.55
C TYR A 129 6.57 -22.81 -9.00
N ASP A 130 7.70 -23.46 -8.70
CA ASP A 130 7.74 -24.88 -8.27
C ASP A 130 7.16 -25.84 -9.32
N GLY A 131 7.39 -25.53 -10.60
CA GLY A 131 6.94 -26.31 -11.75
C GLY A 131 5.67 -25.77 -12.43
N ASP A 132 4.93 -24.86 -11.78
CA ASP A 132 3.75 -24.24 -12.37
C ASP A 132 4.13 -23.00 -13.20
N PRO A 133 3.64 -22.83 -14.45
CA PRO A 133 4.00 -21.69 -15.31
C PRO A 133 3.22 -20.41 -14.97
N PHE A 134 2.56 -20.36 -13.83
CA PHE A 134 1.83 -19.21 -13.31
C PHE A 134 1.73 -19.32 -11.77
N CYS A 135 1.41 -18.24 -11.09
CA CYS A 135 1.15 -18.24 -9.65
C CYS A 135 0.01 -17.27 -9.33
N ARG A 136 -1.08 -17.77 -8.73
CA ARG A 136 -2.18 -16.87 -8.37
C ARG A 136 -1.78 -15.96 -7.23
N ILE A 137 -2.35 -14.76 -7.21
CA ILE A 137 -2.16 -13.77 -6.14
C ILE A 137 -2.47 -14.41 -4.77
N GLU A 138 -3.57 -15.17 -4.70
CA GLU A 138 -4.04 -15.92 -3.53
C GLU A 138 -3.12 -17.07 -3.11
N GLU A 139 -2.28 -17.61 -4.01
CA GLU A 139 -1.33 -18.69 -3.72
C GLU A 139 0.06 -18.15 -3.35
N LEU A 140 0.39 -16.92 -3.78
CA LEU A 140 1.73 -16.37 -3.68
C LEU A 140 2.22 -16.24 -2.24
N ARG A 141 1.32 -15.94 -1.28
CA ARG A 141 1.70 -15.87 0.13
C ARG A 141 2.18 -17.23 0.65
N ASN A 142 1.44 -18.29 0.38
CA ASN A 142 1.83 -19.64 0.81
C ASN A 142 3.15 -20.07 0.16
N LYS A 143 3.34 -19.77 -1.14
CA LYS A 143 4.60 -20.05 -1.83
C LYS A 143 5.78 -19.25 -1.26
N LEU A 144 5.57 -17.99 -0.87
CA LEU A 144 6.58 -17.18 -0.20
C LEU A 144 6.97 -17.78 1.16
N ASP A 145 5.99 -18.14 1.99
CA ASP A 145 6.23 -18.75 3.29
C ASP A 145 7.02 -20.06 3.14
N SER A 146 6.67 -20.91 2.15
CA SER A 146 7.46 -22.12 1.83
C SER A 146 8.89 -21.83 1.36
N LYS A 147 9.13 -20.73 0.63
CA LYS A 147 10.50 -20.32 0.26
C LYS A 147 11.29 -19.81 1.45
N VAL A 148 10.65 -19.08 2.37
CA VAL A 148 11.27 -18.64 3.62
C VAL A 148 11.66 -19.85 4.47
N GLU A 149 10.77 -20.82 4.64
CA GLU A 149 11.06 -22.10 5.32
C GLU A 149 12.31 -22.78 4.73
N ALA A 150 12.36 -22.91 3.40
CA ALA A 150 13.48 -23.53 2.70
C ALA A 150 14.80 -22.75 2.90
N CYS A 151 14.75 -21.41 2.88
CA CYS A 151 15.91 -20.58 3.16
C CYS A 151 16.37 -20.71 4.62
N LEU A 152 15.46 -20.71 5.60
CA LEU A 152 15.79 -20.91 7.02
C LEU A 152 16.47 -22.28 7.23
N LEU A 153 15.95 -23.34 6.59
CA LEU A 153 16.58 -24.66 6.58
C LEU A 153 17.99 -24.62 5.97
N LYS A 154 18.18 -23.93 4.84
CA LYS A 154 19.51 -23.74 4.21
C LYS A 154 20.51 -23.10 5.17
N PHE A 155 20.06 -22.19 6.04
CA PHE A 155 20.90 -21.52 7.03
C PHE A 155 21.00 -22.25 8.38
N GLY A 156 20.44 -23.46 8.50
CA GLY A 156 20.52 -24.29 9.70
C GLY A 156 19.52 -23.93 10.81
N LEU A 157 18.55 -23.08 10.53
CA LEU A 157 17.50 -22.62 11.46
C LEU A 157 16.30 -23.58 11.44
N ILE A 158 16.54 -24.84 11.84
CA ILE A 158 15.57 -25.94 11.72
C ILE A 158 14.34 -25.70 12.60
N ALA A 159 14.51 -25.25 13.84
CA ALA A 159 13.40 -25.05 14.77
C ALA A 159 12.50 -23.89 14.34
N GLU A 160 13.12 -22.82 13.83
CA GLU A 160 12.48 -21.62 13.31
C GLU A 160 11.69 -21.92 12.03
N SER A 161 12.27 -22.70 11.12
CA SER A 161 11.59 -23.13 9.89
C SER A 161 10.33 -23.95 10.14
N ALA A 162 10.27 -24.68 11.26
CA ALA A 162 9.09 -25.46 11.64
C ALA A 162 8.01 -24.63 12.38
N ASN A 163 8.29 -23.36 12.67
CA ASN A 163 7.38 -22.47 13.39
C ASN A 163 6.69 -21.50 12.42
N ALA A 164 5.42 -21.76 12.11
CA ALA A 164 4.63 -20.95 11.17
C ALA A 164 4.56 -19.45 11.56
N ASP A 165 4.48 -19.14 12.86
CA ASP A 165 4.46 -17.74 13.31
C ASP A 165 5.82 -17.06 13.08
N TYR A 166 6.92 -17.81 13.27
CA TYR A 166 8.27 -17.31 13.00
C TYR A 166 8.44 -17.04 11.49
N VAL A 167 8.04 -17.99 10.66
CA VAL A 167 8.08 -17.88 9.19
C VAL A 167 7.28 -16.66 8.72
N SER A 168 6.03 -16.51 9.18
CA SER A 168 5.18 -15.37 8.81
C SER A 168 5.83 -14.04 9.15
N ARG A 169 6.46 -13.93 10.32
CA ARG A 169 7.16 -12.71 10.74
C ARG A 169 8.38 -12.43 9.90
N ILE A 170 9.19 -13.44 9.58
CA ILE A 170 10.32 -13.26 8.65
C ILE A 170 9.81 -12.83 7.27
N SER A 171 8.76 -13.47 6.74
CA SER A 171 8.15 -13.06 5.47
C SER A 171 7.77 -11.58 5.47
N GLU A 172 7.10 -11.10 6.52
CA GLU A 172 6.74 -9.68 6.68
C GLU A 172 7.98 -8.76 6.71
N VAL A 173 9.03 -9.17 7.41
CA VAL A 173 10.30 -8.44 7.48
C VAL A 173 10.97 -8.32 6.10
N LEU A 174 10.92 -9.38 5.30
CA LEU A 174 11.52 -9.37 3.97
C LEU A 174 10.68 -8.57 2.96
N GLU A 175 9.35 -8.65 3.04
CA GLU A 175 8.42 -7.81 2.25
C GLU A 175 8.63 -6.30 2.54
N GLU A 176 8.96 -5.98 3.78
CA GLU A 176 9.24 -4.62 4.20
C GLU A 176 10.53 -4.03 3.61
N ILE A 177 11.55 -4.85 3.31
CA ILE A 177 12.75 -4.39 2.60
C ILE A 177 12.33 -3.80 1.25
N ILE A 178 11.46 -4.50 0.51
CA ILE A 178 10.98 -4.09 -0.82
C ILE A 178 10.11 -2.84 -0.69
N THR A 179 9.17 -2.83 0.26
CA THR A 179 8.25 -1.70 0.44
C THR A 179 8.99 -0.43 0.85
N SER A 180 9.98 -0.55 1.75
CA SER A 180 10.83 0.57 2.17
C SER A 180 11.62 1.16 1.01
N GLN A 181 12.03 0.34 0.05
CA GLN A 181 12.78 0.81 -1.11
C GLN A 181 11.95 1.75 -1.99
N ILE A 182 10.68 1.44 -2.22
CA ILE A 182 9.82 2.29 -3.05
C ILE A 182 9.45 3.58 -2.34
N ILE A 183 9.21 3.52 -1.03
CA ILE A 183 9.05 4.73 -0.23
C ILE A 183 10.29 5.62 -0.36
N ALA A 184 11.50 5.05 -0.35
CA ALA A 184 12.72 5.82 -0.55
C ALA A 184 12.79 6.47 -1.94
N VAL A 185 12.41 5.77 -3.00
CA VAL A 185 12.33 6.33 -4.38
C VAL A 185 11.38 7.53 -4.42
N HIS A 186 10.18 7.39 -3.86
CA HIS A 186 9.23 8.50 -3.79
C HIS A 186 9.75 9.67 -2.95
N ALA A 187 10.31 9.38 -1.78
CA ALA A 187 10.84 10.41 -0.89
C ALA A 187 11.96 11.21 -1.57
N ALA A 188 12.84 10.56 -2.32
CA ALA A 188 13.94 11.23 -3.04
C ALA A 188 13.44 12.23 -4.08
N ASN A 189 12.33 11.94 -4.77
CA ASN A 189 11.72 12.86 -5.73
C ASN A 189 11.15 14.14 -5.09
N HIS A 190 10.77 14.07 -3.81
CA HIS A 190 10.22 15.23 -3.11
C HIS A 190 11.28 16.13 -2.46
N ILE A 191 12.56 15.77 -2.53
CA ILE A 191 13.68 16.60 -2.02
C ILE A 191 14.01 17.69 -3.05
N LYS A 192 14.32 18.90 -2.58
CA LYS A 192 14.79 20.00 -3.44
C LYS A 192 16.10 19.60 -4.13
N ASN A 193 16.10 19.56 -5.47
CA ASN A 193 17.17 18.99 -6.30
C ASN A 193 17.41 17.47 -6.06
N GLY A 194 16.37 16.75 -5.66
CA GLY A 194 16.36 15.29 -5.54
C GLY A 194 16.32 14.60 -6.90
N LEU A 195 16.34 13.26 -6.86
CA LEU A 195 16.27 12.41 -8.05
C LEU A 195 14.86 12.41 -8.63
N THR A 196 14.71 12.36 -9.95
CA THR A 196 13.44 11.98 -10.56
C THR A 196 13.03 10.57 -10.14
N ILE A 197 11.77 10.18 -10.36
CA ILE A 197 11.30 8.83 -10.05
C ILE A 197 12.09 7.77 -10.85
N SER A 198 12.32 8.01 -12.14
CA SER A 198 13.13 7.12 -12.98
C SER A 198 14.57 7.00 -12.48
N GLU A 199 15.19 8.10 -12.06
CA GLU A 199 16.54 8.07 -11.48
C GLU A 199 16.55 7.34 -10.13
N GLY A 200 15.57 7.60 -9.26
CA GLY A 200 15.42 6.90 -7.99
C GLY A 200 15.24 5.40 -8.18
N ALA A 201 14.32 4.98 -9.05
CA ALA A 201 14.07 3.56 -9.36
C ALA A 201 15.29 2.88 -10.00
N TYR A 202 16.07 3.61 -10.81
CA TYR A 202 17.29 3.09 -11.41
C TYR A 202 18.43 2.95 -10.41
N TYR A 203 18.73 3.98 -9.62
CA TYR A 203 19.89 3.98 -8.73
C TYR A 203 19.67 3.31 -7.39
N PHE A 204 18.42 3.23 -6.91
CA PHE A 204 18.14 2.63 -5.61
C PHE A 204 17.88 1.13 -5.76
N THR A 205 18.97 0.38 -5.77
CA THR A 205 19.01 -1.08 -5.80
C THR A 205 19.13 -1.65 -4.38
N ILE A 206 18.65 -2.88 -4.18
CA ILE A 206 18.67 -3.58 -2.90
C ILE A 206 19.64 -4.76 -2.98
N PRO A 207 20.79 -4.73 -2.29
CA PRO A 207 21.68 -5.89 -2.22
C PRO A 207 20.96 -7.13 -1.70
N LEU A 208 21.13 -8.27 -2.38
CA LEU A 208 20.49 -9.53 -1.96
C LEU A 208 20.97 -9.98 -0.58
N ASN A 209 22.15 -9.54 -0.17
CA ASN A 209 22.69 -9.73 1.18
C ASN A 209 21.85 -9.08 2.28
N ASN A 210 21.06 -8.05 1.98
CA ASN A 210 20.13 -7.48 2.97
C ASN A 210 19.06 -8.51 3.37
N PHE A 211 18.56 -9.31 2.42
CA PHE A 211 17.60 -10.37 2.70
C PHE A 211 18.25 -11.52 3.50
N ILE A 212 19.50 -11.88 3.17
CA ILE A 212 20.25 -12.90 3.93
C ILE A 212 20.48 -12.44 5.38
N ALA A 213 20.84 -11.17 5.58
CA ALA A 213 21.03 -10.61 6.91
C ALA A 213 19.75 -10.78 7.75
N GLU A 214 18.58 -10.51 7.17
CA GLU A 214 17.31 -10.69 7.90
C GLU A 214 16.90 -12.14 8.10
N LEU A 215 17.21 -13.03 7.14
CA LEU A 215 16.98 -14.47 7.30
C LEU A 215 17.84 -15.10 8.39
N THR A 216 18.97 -14.48 8.76
CA THR A 216 19.94 -15.02 9.72
C THR A 216 19.92 -14.34 11.09
N VAL A 217 19.19 -13.24 11.23
CA VAL A 217 18.95 -12.58 12.52
C VAL A 217 17.78 -13.26 13.24
N ASP A 218 17.91 -13.48 14.54
CA ASP A 218 16.80 -13.96 15.37
C ASP A 218 15.68 -12.91 15.39
N VAL A 219 14.56 -13.23 14.74
CA VAL A 219 13.41 -12.32 14.62
C VAL A 219 12.85 -11.94 15.99
N ASN A 220 13.07 -12.74 17.03
CA ASN A 220 12.60 -12.46 18.38
C ASN A 220 13.40 -11.34 19.06
N THR A 221 14.60 -11.03 18.55
CA THR A 221 15.39 -9.88 19.00
C THR A 221 14.89 -8.56 18.41
N ARG A 222 14.06 -8.61 17.36
CA ARG A 222 13.46 -7.41 16.78
C ARG A 222 12.47 -6.80 17.76
N LEU A 223 12.59 -5.49 17.95
CA LEU A 223 11.65 -4.73 18.76
C LEU A 223 10.38 -4.51 17.93
N PHE A 224 9.32 -5.24 18.27
CA PHE A 224 7.97 -5.00 17.77
C PHE A 224 7.35 -3.87 18.57
N ASP A 225 7.97 -2.69 18.44
CA ASP A 225 7.59 -1.47 19.13
C ASP A 225 6.69 -0.61 18.25
N LYS A 226 6.39 0.59 18.73
CA LYS A 226 5.57 1.57 18.01
C LYS A 226 6.10 1.88 16.62
N ASN A 227 7.41 1.92 16.40
CA ASN A 227 7.98 2.22 15.09
C ASN A 227 7.73 1.07 14.12
N TYR A 228 7.91 -0.18 14.56
CA TYR A 228 7.59 -1.36 13.75
C TYR A 228 6.13 -1.32 13.27
N TYR A 229 5.17 -1.19 14.18
CA TYR A 229 3.75 -1.17 13.78
C TYR A 229 3.37 0.08 12.99
N ARG A 230 4.07 1.21 13.16
CA ARG A 230 3.89 2.38 12.28
C ARG A 230 4.23 2.04 10.83
N ARG A 231 5.35 1.34 10.61
CA ARG A 231 5.75 0.89 9.26
C ARG A 231 4.74 -0.10 8.69
N ILE A 232 4.30 -1.08 9.50
CA ILE A 232 3.23 -2.02 9.10
C ILE A 232 1.96 -1.27 8.70
N LEU A 233 1.50 -0.29 9.48
CA LEU A 233 0.30 0.49 9.14
C LEU A 233 0.44 1.31 7.85
N ARG A 234 1.62 1.84 7.54
CA ARG A 234 1.86 2.49 6.25
C ARG A 234 1.78 1.48 5.11
N ASN A 235 2.33 0.29 5.30
CA ASN A 235 2.25 -0.78 4.31
C ASN A 235 0.80 -1.25 4.10
N ASP A 236 0.04 -1.44 5.18
CA ASP A 236 -1.38 -1.80 5.12
C ASP A 236 -2.20 -0.75 4.37
N LEU A 237 -1.97 0.54 4.65
CA LEU A 237 -2.66 1.63 3.96
C LEU A 237 -2.37 1.59 2.46
N ASN A 238 -1.11 1.44 2.07
CA ASN A 238 -0.71 1.31 0.67
C ASN A 238 -1.31 0.06 0.02
N LEU A 239 -1.38 -1.06 0.74
CA LEU A 239 -2.01 -2.31 0.31
C LEU A 239 -3.50 -2.13 0.06
N TYR A 240 -4.23 -1.63 1.04
CA TYR A 240 -5.68 -1.43 0.94
C TYR A 240 -6.02 -0.44 -0.17
N PHE A 241 -5.20 0.61 -0.31
CA PHE A 241 -5.31 1.54 -1.42
C PHE A 241 -5.14 0.80 -2.73
N GLN A 242 -4.01 0.13 -2.95
CA GLN A 242 -3.75 -0.61 -4.18
C GLN A 242 -4.88 -1.59 -4.54
N GLU A 243 -5.33 -2.42 -3.59
CA GLU A 243 -6.42 -3.37 -3.85
C GLU A 243 -7.71 -2.69 -4.30
N TYR A 244 -8.09 -1.59 -3.66
CA TYR A 244 -9.28 -0.83 -4.04
C TYR A 244 -9.25 -0.44 -5.52
N CYS A 245 -8.06 -0.22 -6.05
CA CYS A 245 -7.88 0.43 -7.33
C CYS A 245 -7.76 -0.57 -8.46
N MET A 246 -7.21 -1.74 -8.15
CA MET A 246 -7.39 -2.93 -8.99
C MET A 246 -8.86 -3.29 -9.12
N ASP A 247 -9.63 -3.18 -8.03
CA ASP A 247 -11.05 -3.53 -8.05
C ASP A 247 -11.87 -2.62 -8.97
N ILE A 248 -11.49 -1.34 -9.10
CA ILE A 248 -12.24 -0.32 -9.87
C ILE A 248 -11.58 0.03 -11.20
N GLU A 249 -10.46 -0.59 -11.59
CA GLU A 249 -9.61 -0.15 -12.71
C GLU A 249 -10.38 0.03 -14.03
N SER A 250 -11.30 -0.88 -14.33
CA SER A 250 -12.14 -0.84 -15.53
C SER A 250 -13.33 0.12 -15.44
N GLU A 251 -13.61 0.65 -14.26
CA GLU A 251 -14.79 1.47 -13.96
C GLU A 251 -14.49 2.98 -13.91
N VAL A 252 -13.21 3.36 -13.95
CA VAL A 252 -12.78 4.75 -13.74
C VAL A 252 -11.88 5.28 -14.84
N ASP A 253 -12.03 6.58 -15.13
CA ASP A 253 -11.21 7.31 -16.09
C ASP A 253 -9.88 7.80 -15.51
N ASP A 254 -9.02 8.36 -16.36
CA ASP A 254 -7.70 8.84 -15.97
C ASP A 254 -7.75 10.05 -15.01
N VAL A 255 -8.86 10.79 -15.00
CA VAL A 255 -9.06 11.93 -14.07
C VAL A 255 -9.22 11.39 -12.65
N VAL A 256 -10.07 10.39 -12.46
CA VAL A 256 -10.27 9.74 -11.16
C VAL A 256 -9.00 9.03 -10.70
N LYS A 257 -8.28 8.36 -11.60
CA LYS A 257 -6.98 7.74 -11.30
C LYS A 257 -5.96 8.76 -10.79
N THR A 258 -5.83 9.88 -11.49
CA THR A 258 -4.90 10.97 -11.12
C THR A 258 -5.25 11.54 -9.75
N LYS A 259 -6.54 11.78 -9.50
CA LYS A 259 -7.02 12.28 -8.20
C LYS A 259 -6.67 11.34 -7.05
N LEU A 260 -6.95 10.06 -7.21
CA LEU A 260 -6.67 9.07 -6.18
C LEU A 260 -5.14 8.92 -5.98
N ALA A 261 -4.35 8.91 -7.04
CA ALA A 261 -2.89 8.94 -6.95
C ALA A 261 -2.38 10.15 -6.13
N ASN A 262 -2.96 11.34 -6.29
CA ASN A 262 -2.60 12.51 -5.50
C ASN A 262 -2.84 12.32 -3.98
N TYR A 263 -3.91 11.61 -3.58
CA TYR A 263 -4.14 11.28 -2.18
C TYR A 263 -3.11 10.26 -1.66
N LEU A 264 -2.76 9.25 -2.46
CA LEU A 264 -1.71 8.29 -2.10
C LEU A 264 -0.36 8.98 -1.88
N ILE A 265 0.02 9.88 -2.80
CA ILE A 265 1.23 10.70 -2.69
C ILE A 265 1.18 11.51 -1.39
N TYR A 266 0.05 12.13 -1.09
CA TYR A 266 -0.13 12.89 0.15
C TYR A 266 0.07 12.01 1.39
N PHE A 267 -0.59 10.85 1.50
CA PHE A 267 -0.46 9.96 2.66
C PHE A 267 0.98 9.49 2.88
N ASN A 268 1.69 9.16 1.80
CA ASN A 268 3.09 8.71 1.87
C ASN A 268 4.07 9.86 2.14
N SER A 269 3.68 11.11 1.90
CA SER A 269 4.52 12.28 2.20
C SER A 269 4.55 12.67 3.68
N LEU A 270 3.63 12.14 4.50
CA LEU A 270 3.52 12.47 5.92
C LEU A 270 4.69 11.92 6.72
N ASP A 271 5.30 12.75 7.56
CA ASP A 271 6.24 12.28 8.57
C ASP A 271 5.55 11.42 9.65
N ASP A 272 6.31 10.87 10.58
CA ASP A 272 5.77 9.95 11.58
C ASP A 272 4.78 10.59 12.56
N SER A 273 4.97 11.86 12.91
CA SER A 273 4.05 12.59 13.77
C SER A 273 2.80 12.98 12.98
N GLU A 274 2.97 13.46 11.75
CA GLU A 274 1.88 13.83 10.84
C GLU A 274 1.02 12.61 10.48
N PHE A 275 1.62 11.45 10.24
CA PHE A 275 0.93 10.21 9.94
C PHE A 275 0.07 9.74 11.12
N GLU A 276 0.59 9.81 12.34
CA GLU A 276 -0.18 9.49 13.55
C GLU A 276 -1.36 10.44 13.75
N MET A 277 -1.15 11.73 13.54
CA MET A 277 -2.23 12.73 13.59
C MET A 277 -3.26 12.47 12.49
N PHE A 278 -2.83 12.13 11.28
CA PHE A 278 -3.69 11.78 10.17
C PHE A 278 -4.58 10.58 10.51
N LEU A 279 -3.99 9.47 10.96
CA LEU A 279 -4.73 8.28 11.39
C LEU A 279 -5.76 8.61 12.48
N GLN A 280 -5.36 9.40 13.48
CA GLN A 280 -6.26 9.77 14.57
C GLN A 280 -7.44 10.65 14.09
N ASN A 281 -7.21 11.49 13.10
CA ASN A 281 -8.23 12.37 12.52
C ASN A 281 -9.26 11.61 11.67
N ILE A 282 -8.82 10.66 10.84
CA ILE A 282 -9.74 9.84 10.02
C ILE A 282 -10.48 8.77 10.84
N MET A 283 -9.97 8.43 12.03
CA MET A 283 -10.57 7.48 12.97
C MET A 283 -11.09 8.17 14.25
N PRO A 284 -12.05 9.11 14.16
CA PRO A 284 -12.47 9.90 15.32
C PRO A 284 -13.20 9.09 16.40
N HIS A 285 -13.59 7.85 16.10
CA HIS A 285 -14.31 6.93 16.99
C HIS A 285 -13.40 5.95 17.73
N LYS A 286 -12.08 5.98 17.47
CA LYS A 286 -11.09 5.08 18.09
C LYS A 286 -9.90 5.89 18.60
N ILE A 287 -9.35 5.48 19.75
CA ILE A 287 -8.07 6.01 20.22
C ILE A 287 -6.96 5.25 19.49
N VAL A 288 -6.30 5.88 18.52
CA VAL A 288 -5.24 5.23 17.75
C VAL A 288 -4.07 4.90 18.69
N LYS A 289 -3.73 3.61 18.75
CA LYS A 289 -2.63 3.01 19.49
C LYS A 289 -2.12 1.81 18.71
N PHE A 290 -0.81 1.60 18.71
CA PHE A 290 -0.18 0.50 17.97
C PHE A 290 1.22 0.20 18.51
N SER A 291 1.47 0.38 19.80
CA SER A 291 2.81 0.10 20.36
C SER A 291 3.06 -1.40 20.56
N LYS A 292 2.01 -2.21 20.43
CA LYS A 292 2.00 -3.67 20.63
C LYS A 292 0.97 -4.30 19.68
N LEU A 293 1.09 -5.61 19.44
CA LEU A 293 0.25 -6.35 18.50
C LEU A 293 -1.25 -6.19 18.77
N GLN A 294 -1.67 -6.27 20.03
CA GLN A 294 -3.08 -6.14 20.40
C GLN A 294 -3.60 -4.73 20.09
N GLU A 295 -2.82 -3.69 20.40
CA GLU A 295 -3.17 -2.31 20.08
C GLU A 295 -3.26 -2.12 18.57
N TYR A 296 -2.28 -2.64 17.82
CA TYR A 296 -2.33 -2.62 16.35
C TYR A 296 -3.61 -3.29 15.82
N LYS A 297 -3.97 -4.48 16.30
CA LYS A 297 -5.18 -5.19 15.84
C LYS A 297 -6.48 -4.46 16.19
N ASP A 298 -6.58 -3.93 17.41
CA ASP A 298 -7.86 -3.43 17.94
C ASP A 298 -8.08 -1.93 17.73
N ASN A 299 -6.99 -1.15 17.57
CA ASN A 299 -7.01 0.31 17.65
C ASN A 299 -6.51 0.98 16.37
N THR A 300 -6.40 0.25 15.28
CA THR A 300 -5.95 0.78 13.99
C THR A 300 -6.96 0.50 12.87
N LEU A 301 -6.55 0.89 11.66
CA LEU A 301 -7.33 0.86 10.44
C LEU A 301 -7.54 -0.58 9.97
N GLN A 302 -8.78 -0.92 9.62
CA GLN A 302 -9.12 -2.18 8.96
C GLN A 302 -9.34 -1.98 7.46
N ILE A 303 -9.17 -3.05 6.68
CA ILE A 303 -9.27 -3.00 5.22
C ILE A 303 -10.61 -2.43 4.73
N ASP A 304 -11.74 -2.89 5.27
CA ASP A 304 -13.06 -2.42 4.86
C ASP A 304 -13.34 -0.99 5.31
N GLU A 305 -12.81 -0.57 6.45
CA GLU A 305 -12.91 0.80 6.96
C GLU A 305 -12.13 1.78 6.05
N PHE A 306 -11.02 1.33 5.48
CA PHE A 306 -10.24 2.12 4.54
C PHE A 306 -10.86 2.15 3.14
N LYS A 307 -11.10 0.97 2.55
CA LYS A 307 -11.58 0.83 1.16
C LYS A 307 -12.98 1.39 1.00
N ASN A 308 -13.92 0.95 1.84
CA ASN A 308 -15.35 1.19 1.63
C ASN A 308 -15.85 2.50 2.24
N ALA A 309 -15.13 3.08 3.21
CA ALA A 309 -15.47 4.40 3.75
C ALA A 309 -14.52 5.49 3.25
N LEU A 310 -13.25 5.48 3.65
CA LEU A 310 -12.34 6.59 3.37
C LEU A 310 -12.05 6.77 1.88
N ILE A 311 -11.50 5.76 1.22
CA ILE A 311 -11.09 5.87 -0.19
C ILE A 311 -12.31 6.02 -1.10
N PHE A 312 -13.40 5.30 -0.82
CA PHE A 312 -14.64 5.48 -1.55
C PHE A 312 -15.18 6.92 -1.42
N THR A 313 -15.14 7.52 -0.23
CA THR A 313 -15.51 8.94 -0.03
C THR A 313 -14.62 9.88 -0.86
N LEU A 314 -13.30 9.66 -0.84
CA LEU A 314 -12.35 10.49 -1.59
C LEU A 314 -12.51 10.33 -3.11
N ARG A 315 -12.93 9.16 -3.59
CA ARG A 315 -13.29 8.95 -5.00
C ARG A 315 -14.55 9.75 -5.36
N GLU A 316 -15.62 9.57 -4.60
CA GLU A 316 -16.97 9.99 -4.98
C GLU A 316 -17.24 11.49 -4.81
N ILE A 317 -16.56 12.18 -3.90
CA ILE A 317 -16.71 13.62 -3.69
C ILE A 317 -15.66 14.36 -4.49
N ARG A 318 -15.92 15.58 -5.00
CA ARG A 318 -14.93 16.45 -5.67
C ARG A 318 -13.60 16.55 -4.90
N ASP A 319 -12.54 17.04 -5.54
CA ASP A 319 -11.25 17.23 -4.87
C ASP A 319 -11.37 17.99 -3.54
N SER A 320 -10.56 17.56 -2.55
CA SER A 320 -10.46 18.21 -1.25
C SER A 320 -9.99 19.66 -1.39
N ASP A 321 -10.49 20.52 -0.51
CA ASP A 321 -10.04 21.91 -0.45
C ASP A 321 -8.65 21.98 0.20
N LYS A 322 -7.64 22.44 -0.56
CA LYS A 322 -6.21 22.34 -0.22
C LYS A 322 -5.78 23.09 1.04
N ASP A 323 -6.58 24.05 1.51
CA ASP A 323 -6.30 24.89 2.68
C ASP A 323 -6.83 24.31 4.01
N LEU A 324 -7.37 23.09 3.99
CA LEU A 324 -7.90 22.43 5.18
C LEU A 324 -6.85 21.55 5.89
N ILE A 325 -7.16 21.20 7.14
CA ILE A 325 -6.35 20.30 7.99
C ILE A 325 -5.99 19.05 7.19
N ASN A 326 -4.70 18.70 7.17
CA ASN A 326 -4.20 17.52 6.48
C ASN A 326 -4.56 17.48 4.98
N LYS A 327 -4.81 18.61 4.31
CA LYS A 327 -5.22 18.66 2.89
C LYS A 327 -6.44 17.79 2.58
N LEU A 328 -7.26 17.49 3.60
CA LEU A 328 -8.43 16.61 3.53
C LEU A 328 -9.65 17.34 4.03
N GLY A 329 -10.76 17.15 3.33
CA GLY A 329 -12.04 17.75 3.67
C GLY A 329 -12.51 18.79 2.66
N TRP A 330 -13.69 19.34 2.94
CA TRP A 330 -14.39 20.24 2.04
C TRP A 330 -15.11 21.34 2.82
N ILE A 331 -15.15 22.53 2.23
CA ILE A 331 -16.03 23.63 2.63
C ILE A 331 -17.10 23.77 1.55
N CYS A 332 -18.36 23.77 1.97
CA CYS A 332 -19.46 24.10 1.05
C CYS A 332 -19.84 25.60 1.15
N PRO A 333 -20.67 26.15 0.23
CA PRO A 333 -20.89 27.59 0.11
C PRO A 333 -21.47 28.27 1.35
N ASN A 334 -22.17 27.53 2.21
CA ASN A 334 -22.67 28.04 3.50
C ASN A 334 -21.60 28.02 4.62
N ASN A 335 -20.33 27.82 4.24
CA ASN A 335 -19.15 27.73 5.10
C ASN A 335 -19.15 26.55 6.08
N LYS A 336 -19.96 25.50 5.82
CA LYS A 336 -19.93 24.25 6.57
C LYS A 336 -18.79 23.36 6.12
N ARG A 337 -18.08 22.79 7.09
CA ARG A 337 -16.89 21.96 6.93
C ARG A 337 -17.21 20.48 7.03
N TYR A 338 -16.73 19.71 6.07
CA TYR A 338 -16.89 18.27 5.96
C TYR A 338 -15.53 17.60 6.05
N PHE A 339 -15.44 16.52 6.81
CA PHE A 339 -14.21 15.74 6.95
C PHE A 339 -14.48 14.26 6.68
N PRO A 340 -13.64 13.58 5.89
CA PRO A 340 -13.82 12.16 5.62
C PRO A 340 -13.45 11.32 6.84
N SER A 341 -14.05 10.14 6.99
CA SER A 341 -13.69 9.21 8.06
C SER A 341 -13.66 7.77 7.58
N THR A 342 -13.16 6.90 8.45
CA THR A 342 -13.17 5.44 8.25
C THR A 342 -14.42 4.77 8.84
N ILE A 343 -15.42 5.55 9.26
CA ILE A 343 -16.63 5.02 9.92
C ILE A 343 -17.49 4.30 8.88
N ASN A 344 -17.51 2.97 9.00
CA ASN A 344 -18.31 2.06 8.19
C ASN A 344 -19.29 1.29 9.09
N ILE A 345 -20.46 1.89 9.37
CA ILE A 345 -21.49 1.29 10.23
C ILE A 345 -22.90 1.56 9.69
N SER A 346 -23.83 0.66 10.03
CA SER A 346 -25.25 0.80 9.66
C SER A 346 -25.96 1.98 10.34
N ASN A 347 -27.04 2.47 9.71
CA ASN A 347 -27.84 3.60 10.21
C ASN A 347 -28.87 3.23 11.31
N THR A 348 -28.64 2.17 12.09
CA THR A 348 -29.58 1.74 13.15
C THR A 348 -29.47 2.60 14.40
N ALA A 349 -30.54 2.71 15.19
CA ALA A 349 -30.53 3.48 16.45
C ALA A 349 -29.41 3.02 17.41
N ALA A 350 -29.16 1.71 17.51
CA ALA A 350 -28.07 1.18 18.33
C ALA A 350 -26.69 1.60 17.82
N SER A 351 -26.48 1.58 16.50
CA SER A 351 -25.24 2.02 15.88
C SER A 351 -25.00 3.52 16.07
N LYS A 352 -26.03 4.35 15.86
CA LYS A 352 -25.99 5.82 16.06
C LYS A 352 -25.58 6.19 17.49
N LYS A 353 -26.23 5.57 18.47
CA LYS A 353 -25.88 5.74 19.88
C LYS A 353 -24.44 5.36 20.16
N ARG A 354 -24.05 4.13 19.79
CA ARG A 354 -22.71 3.61 20.06
C ARG A 354 -21.61 4.47 19.42
N ILE A 355 -21.76 4.86 18.16
CA ILE A 355 -20.73 5.65 17.47
C ILE A 355 -20.61 7.05 18.05
N SER A 356 -21.74 7.67 18.41
CA SER A 356 -21.74 9.00 19.01
C SER A 356 -21.06 8.99 20.37
N GLU A 357 -21.37 7.97 21.20
CA GLU A 357 -20.70 7.76 22.48
C GLU A 357 -19.19 7.55 22.30
N GLN A 358 -18.78 6.76 21.30
CA GLN A 358 -17.37 6.53 20.99
C GLN A 358 -16.65 7.82 20.57
N ILE A 359 -17.17 8.56 19.59
CA ILE A 359 -16.54 9.79 19.08
C ILE A 359 -16.37 10.81 20.20
N ILE A 360 -17.42 11.01 21.01
CA ILE A 360 -17.36 11.93 22.15
C ILE A 360 -16.35 11.45 23.17
N GLY A 361 -16.38 10.16 23.53
CA GLY A 361 -15.42 9.59 24.47
C GLY A 361 -13.97 9.82 24.03
N VAL A 362 -13.69 9.64 22.74
CA VAL A 362 -12.36 9.92 22.19
C VAL A 362 -12.06 11.42 22.19
N ALA A 363 -12.98 12.30 21.79
CA ALA A 363 -12.76 13.74 21.77
C ALA A 363 -12.52 14.35 23.17
N LEU A 364 -13.08 13.74 24.22
CA LEU A 364 -12.85 14.11 25.62
C LEU A 364 -11.50 13.61 26.14
N ASP A 365 -11.06 12.42 25.72
CA ASP A 365 -9.77 11.83 26.13
C ASP A 365 -8.57 12.40 25.35
N LYS A 366 -8.74 12.55 24.05
CA LYS A 366 -7.76 13.13 23.12
C LYS A 366 -8.34 14.39 22.50
N LEU A 367 -7.60 15.50 22.61
CA LEU A 367 -7.89 16.74 21.88
C LEU A 367 -7.64 16.53 20.37
N ILE A 368 -8.55 15.83 19.68
CA ILE A 368 -8.44 15.53 18.25
C ILE A 368 -9.00 16.71 17.46
N ASP A 369 -8.21 17.24 16.54
CA ASP A 369 -8.57 18.42 15.74
C ASP A 369 -9.86 18.26 14.92
N THR A 370 -10.14 17.04 14.43
CA THR A 370 -11.28 16.77 13.54
C THR A 370 -12.64 17.13 14.19
N PRO A 371 -12.99 16.65 15.39
CA PRO A 371 -14.15 17.12 16.13
C PRO A 371 -14.22 18.64 16.37
N TYR A 372 -13.08 19.33 16.50
CA TYR A 372 -13.08 20.77 16.78
C TYR A 372 -13.21 21.64 15.54
N ASN A 373 -12.93 21.10 14.36
CA ASN A 373 -12.79 21.85 13.12
C ASN A 373 -13.73 21.41 11.99
N SER A 374 -14.60 20.43 12.23
CA SER A 374 -15.62 19.97 11.28
C SER A 374 -17.03 20.27 11.79
N ASP A 375 -17.95 20.54 10.85
CA ASP A 375 -19.39 20.52 11.12
C ASP A 375 -19.96 19.11 10.87
N TYR A 376 -19.43 18.44 9.84
CA TYR A 376 -19.87 17.12 9.42
C TYR A 376 -18.69 16.15 9.33
N ILE A 377 -18.86 14.97 9.92
CA ILE A 377 -18.00 13.81 9.67
C ILE A 377 -18.72 12.92 8.68
N ILE A 378 -18.11 12.67 7.54
CA ILE A 378 -18.66 11.81 6.50
C ILE A 378 -18.44 10.36 6.91
N THR A 379 -19.50 9.57 6.87
CA THR A 379 -19.49 8.12 7.10
C THR A 379 -20.01 7.40 5.86
N GLU A 380 -19.77 6.10 5.75
CA GLU A 380 -20.30 5.30 4.64
C GLU A 380 -21.84 5.35 4.60
N GLY A 381 -22.51 5.01 5.72
CA GLY A 381 -23.97 4.87 5.73
C GLY A 381 -24.70 5.45 6.95
N CYS A 382 -24.01 5.99 7.94
CA CYS A 382 -24.61 6.48 9.18
C CYS A 382 -24.98 7.97 9.11
N GLN A 383 -26.12 8.32 9.69
CA GLN A 383 -26.56 9.71 9.79
C GLN A 383 -27.04 10.06 11.20
N VAL A 384 -26.42 11.08 11.78
CA VAL A 384 -26.69 11.59 13.13
C VAL A 384 -26.71 13.10 13.06
N ASP A 385 -27.84 13.71 13.41
CA ASP A 385 -27.99 15.16 13.34
C ASP A 385 -27.18 15.88 14.42
N SER A 386 -27.02 15.26 15.59
CA SER A 386 -26.28 15.79 16.72
C SER A 386 -25.66 14.65 17.53
N LEU A 387 -24.32 14.63 17.62
CA LEU A 387 -23.64 13.63 18.45
C LEU A 387 -24.04 13.76 19.93
N GLU A 388 -24.25 14.98 20.43
CA GLU A 388 -24.63 15.25 21.83
C GLU A 388 -26.01 14.64 22.14
N ASP A 389 -26.98 14.84 21.27
CA ASP A 389 -28.36 14.35 21.46
C ASP A 389 -28.43 12.81 21.39
N GLU A 390 -27.57 12.19 20.59
CA GLU A 390 -27.53 10.74 20.43
C GLU A 390 -26.72 10.04 21.53
N ALA A 391 -25.77 10.75 22.18
CA ALA A 391 -24.90 10.25 23.24
C ALA A 391 -25.35 10.64 24.67
N VAL A 392 -26.66 10.64 24.92
CA VAL A 392 -27.32 11.13 26.16
C VAL A 392 -26.68 10.63 27.47
N ASN A 393 -26.10 9.42 27.46
CA ASN A 393 -25.54 8.81 28.67
C ASN A 393 -24.20 9.40 29.14
N ILE A 394 -23.46 10.10 28.28
CA ILE A 394 -22.12 10.64 28.64
C ILE A 394 -22.24 11.93 29.46
N PHE A 395 -23.29 12.72 29.25
CA PHE A 395 -23.44 14.06 29.83
C PHE A 395 -24.28 14.12 31.11
N ASN A 396 -24.76 12.99 31.61
CA ASN A 396 -25.57 12.92 32.83
C ASN A 396 -24.77 13.09 34.14
N VAL A 397 -23.47 13.40 34.08
CA VAL A 397 -22.62 13.68 35.24
C VAL A 397 -22.37 15.20 35.30
N GLY A 398 -23.11 15.88 36.19
CA GLY A 398 -23.16 17.34 36.29
C GLY A 398 -21.87 17.99 36.76
N ASP A 399 -20.96 18.28 35.83
CA ASP A 399 -19.75 19.04 36.11
C ASP A 399 -19.72 20.32 35.26
N GLU A 400 -19.91 21.48 35.92
CA GLU A 400 -20.06 22.81 35.30
C GLU A 400 -18.80 23.27 34.53
N ASN A 401 -17.66 22.58 34.71
CA ASN A 401 -16.40 22.87 34.01
C ASN A 401 -16.40 22.48 32.51
N TYR A 402 -17.35 21.67 32.04
CA TYR A 402 -17.42 21.23 30.63
C TYR A 402 -17.98 22.27 29.65
N ASN A 403 -18.43 23.43 30.13
CA ASN A 403 -19.08 24.44 29.30
C ASN A 403 -18.11 25.34 28.50
N ASN A 404 -16.80 25.24 28.73
CA ASN A 404 -15.80 26.05 28.01
C ASN A 404 -15.17 25.35 26.79
N ILE A 405 -15.56 24.11 26.47
CA ILE A 405 -15.04 23.33 25.33
C ILE A 405 -16.23 22.74 24.55
N THR A 406 -16.94 23.53 23.73
CA THR A 406 -18.30 23.15 23.25
C THR A 406 -18.47 23.01 21.73
N LYS A 407 -17.39 23.01 20.92
CA LYS A 407 -17.53 22.82 19.46
C LYS A 407 -17.92 21.39 19.05
N TRP A 408 -17.42 20.36 19.74
CA TRP A 408 -17.72 18.97 19.40
C TRP A 408 -19.19 18.56 19.64
N ARG A 409 -19.93 19.35 20.43
CA ARG A 409 -21.35 19.13 20.73
C ARG A 409 -22.25 19.25 19.51
N LYS A 410 -21.83 20.00 18.48
CA LYS A 410 -22.64 20.33 17.30
C LYS A 410 -22.17 19.64 16.03
N ILE A 411 -21.34 18.62 16.15
CA ILE A 411 -20.93 17.81 15.00
C ILE A 411 -22.09 16.89 14.63
N SER A 412 -22.31 16.73 13.33
CA SER A 412 -23.22 15.74 12.76
C SER A 412 -22.45 14.65 12.03
N LEU A 413 -23.00 13.43 12.00
CA LEU A 413 -22.57 12.40 11.04
C LEU A 413 -23.45 12.50 9.81
N ILE A 414 -22.83 12.52 8.64
CA ILE A 414 -23.54 12.54 7.36
C ILE A 414 -23.14 11.31 6.55
N ASN A 415 -24.09 10.65 5.92
CA ASN A 415 -23.78 9.55 5.00
C ASN A 415 -23.21 10.11 3.68
N LEU A 416 -22.49 9.25 2.97
CA LEU A 416 -21.80 9.63 1.74
C LEU A 416 -22.76 10.16 0.67
N GLU A 417 -23.92 9.55 0.49
CA GLU A 417 -24.89 9.96 -0.54
C GLU A 417 -25.40 11.39 -0.32
N GLN A 418 -25.71 11.76 0.92
CA GLN A 418 -26.09 13.13 1.24
C GLN A 418 -24.91 14.10 1.13
N ALA A 419 -23.70 13.67 1.52
CA ALA A 419 -22.50 14.49 1.36
C ALA A 419 -22.21 14.80 -0.12
N LYS A 420 -22.37 13.81 -1.02
CA LYS A 420 -22.22 13.98 -2.48
C LYS A 420 -23.17 15.04 -3.02
N ILE A 421 -24.45 15.00 -2.62
CA ILE A 421 -25.43 16.02 -3.01
C ILE A 421 -24.97 17.41 -2.57
N ASN A 422 -24.50 17.54 -1.33
CA ASN A 422 -24.10 18.81 -0.75
C ASN A 422 -22.80 19.38 -1.36
N LEU A 423 -21.88 18.51 -1.78
CA LEU A 423 -20.50 18.89 -2.14
C LEU A 423 -20.21 18.85 -3.64
N ASN A 424 -20.83 17.95 -4.40
CA ASN A 424 -20.62 17.84 -5.85
C ASN A 424 -21.58 18.75 -6.64
N GLY A 425 -22.75 19.07 -6.08
CA GLY A 425 -23.73 19.97 -6.71
C GLY A 425 -23.29 21.43 -6.85
N ILE A 426 -22.06 21.77 -6.46
CA ILE A 426 -21.51 23.14 -6.44
C ILE A 426 -20.84 23.51 -7.79
N ASN A 427 -20.71 22.57 -8.73
CA ASN A 427 -20.07 22.77 -10.04
C ASN A 427 -21.04 23.05 -11.22
N ASN A 428 -22.19 23.70 -10.98
CA ASN A 428 -23.03 24.25 -12.05
C ASN A 428 -23.08 25.77 -12.01
#